data_AF-A0A8S4E0J7-F1
#
_entry.id   AF-A0A8S4E0J7-F1
#
_cell.length_a   1.000
_cell.length_b   1.000
_cell.length_c   1.000
_cell.angle_alpha   90.00
_cell.angle_beta   90.00
_cell.angle_gamma   90.00
#
_symmetry.space_group_name_H-M   'P 1'
#
loop_
_entity.id
_entity.type
_entity.pdbx_description
1 polymer ?
#
loop_
_entity_poly.entity_id
_entity_poly.type
_entity_poly.pdbx_seq_one_letter_code
_entity_poly.pdbx_strand_id
1 'polypeptide(L)'
;MSAAPAVVQAGEPPVVQPQAPPSDPAPRTAPPRHTIHWFRKGLRLHDNPAFREGLQDAVTFRCVFIIDPWFASSSNVGINKWRFLLQCLEDLDASLKKINSRLFVVRGQPADALPKLFKEWGTTALTFEEDPEPYGRVRDHNITAKCREVGITVISRVSHTLYKLDKIIERNGGKAPLTYHQFQALIASMPPPPPAELAVGPAGLHGATTPVSEDHDERFGVPTLEELGEFGAEYFCLARSSRAVLRASESESCENTLGESTTRPAFTPWA
;
A
#
# COMPACT_ATOMS: atom_id res chain seq x y z
N MET A 1 48.09 2.42 -78.90
CA MET A 1 47.50 3.72 -79.30
C MET A 1 46.54 4.13 -78.20
N SER A 2 46.76 5.34 -77.70
CA SER A 2 46.08 5.97 -76.56
C SER A 2 44.57 6.04 -76.74
N ALA A 3 43.80 5.63 -75.72
CA ALA A 3 42.39 5.94 -75.61
C ALA A 3 42.15 6.56 -74.22
N ALA A 4 41.72 7.82 -74.24
CA ALA A 4 41.50 8.68 -73.08
C ALA A 4 40.40 8.16 -72.15
N PRO A 5 40.48 8.39 -70.83
CA PRO A 5 39.39 8.05 -69.91
C PRO A 5 38.25 9.06 -70.03
N ALA A 6 37.03 8.54 -69.99
CA ALA A 6 35.78 9.29 -70.05
C ALA A 6 35.61 10.19 -68.82
N VAL A 7 35.25 11.44 -69.07
CA VAL A 7 34.87 12.45 -68.08
C VAL A 7 33.55 12.03 -67.44
N VAL A 8 33.58 11.68 -66.15
CA VAL A 8 32.38 11.41 -65.35
C VAL A 8 31.81 12.75 -64.90
N GLN A 9 30.64 13.12 -65.41
CA GLN A 9 29.89 14.29 -64.94
C GLN A 9 29.40 14.05 -63.50
N ALA A 10 29.79 14.94 -62.59
CA ALA A 10 29.29 14.95 -61.22
C ALA A 10 27.81 15.36 -61.23
N GLY A 11 26.92 14.42 -60.87
CA GLY A 11 25.51 14.71 -60.62
C GLY A 11 25.35 15.59 -59.37
N GLU A 12 24.43 16.56 -59.43
CA GLU A 12 24.06 17.41 -58.30
C GLU A 12 23.60 16.57 -57.09
N PRO A 13 23.95 16.99 -55.86
CA PRO A 13 23.48 16.31 -54.66
C PRO A 13 21.96 16.53 -54.47
N PRO A 14 21.24 15.53 -53.95
CA PRO A 14 19.80 15.64 -53.77
C PRO A 14 19.47 16.70 -52.70
N VAL A 15 18.53 17.58 -53.03
CA VAL A 15 17.97 18.58 -52.12
C VAL A 15 17.29 17.87 -50.95
N VAL A 16 17.90 17.94 -49.76
CA VAL A 16 17.32 17.47 -48.50
C VAL A 16 16.20 18.43 -48.11
N GLN A 17 14.94 17.99 -48.25
CA GLN A 17 13.80 18.73 -47.75
C GLN A 17 13.87 18.81 -46.20
N PRO A 18 13.56 19.97 -45.59
CA PRO A 18 13.58 20.10 -44.14
C PRO A 18 12.54 19.17 -43.51
N GLN A 19 13.00 18.27 -42.65
CA GLN A 19 12.13 17.38 -41.87
C GLN A 19 11.24 18.24 -40.96
N ALA A 20 9.93 17.98 -41.00
CA ALA A 20 8.97 18.58 -40.09
C ALA A 20 9.38 18.30 -38.62
N PRO A 21 9.16 19.25 -37.70
CA PRO A 21 9.46 19.04 -36.28
C PRO A 21 8.69 17.81 -35.75
N PRO A 22 9.23 17.08 -34.76
CA PRO A 22 8.56 15.92 -34.20
C PRO A 22 7.18 16.34 -33.68
N SER A 23 6.15 15.75 -34.26
CA SER A 23 4.76 15.91 -33.86
C SER A 23 4.60 15.58 -32.38
N ASP A 24 3.92 16.47 -31.64
CA ASP A 24 3.52 16.27 -30.25
C ASP A 24 2.93 14.86 -30.04
N PRO A 25 3.21 14.18 -28.91
CA PRO A 25 2.66 12.87 -28.65
C PRO A 25 1.12 12.94 -28.67
N ALA A 26 0.51 12.09 -29.50
CA ALA A 26 -0.93 12.01 -29.69
C ALA A 26 -1.70 12.02 -28.35
N PRO A 27 -2.91 12.62 -28.31
CA PRO A 27 -3.72 12.64 -27.10
C PRO A 27 -4.01 11.21 -26.64
N ARG A 28 -3.61 10.89 -25.41
CA ARG A 28 -3.84 9.57 -24.80
C ARG A 28 -5.36 9.32 -24.76
N THR A 29 -5.83 8.34 -25.52
CA THR A 29 -7.24 7.97 -25.65
C THR A 29 -7.79 7.18 -24.45
N ALA A 30 -6.98 6.96 -23.40
CA ALA A 30 -7.41 6.32 -22.16
C ALA A 30 -7.92 7.37 -21.15
N PRO A 31 -8.94 7.03 -20.33
CA PRO A 31 -9.40 7.92 -19.27
C PRO A 31 -8.26 8.27 -18.30
N PRO A 32 -8.27 9.49 -17.71
CA PRO A 32 -7.20 9.91 -16.81
C PRO A 32 -7.10 8.96 -15.61
N ARG A 33 -5.89 8.46 -15.37
CA ARG A 33 -5.64 7.52 -14.28
C ARG A 33 -5.21 8.27 -13.02
N HIS A 34 -6.04 8.20 -11.99
CA HIS A 34 -5.76 8.78 -10.68
C HIS A 34 -5.38 7.65 -9.74
N THR A 35 -4.10 7.58 -9.35
CA THR A 35 -3.57 6.48 -8.56
C THR A 35 -3.34 6.89 -7.10
N ILE A 36 -3.82 6.06 -6.18
CA ILE A 36 -3.39 6.09 -4.77
C ILE A 36 -2.40 4.94 -4.54
N HIS A 37 -1.26 5.24 -3.91
CA HIS A 37 -0.38 4.23 -3.33
C HIS A 37 -0.57 4.20 -1.82
N TRP A 38 -1.02 3.05 -1.30
CA TRP A 38 -1.29 2.87 0.11
C TRP A 38 -0.12 2.19 0.82
N PHE A 39 0.62 2.99 1.60
CA PHE A 39 1.72 2.55 2.44
C PHE A 39 1.22 1.90 3.74
N ARG A 40 1.87 0.79 4.12
CA ARG A 40 1.58 0.02 5.35
C ARG A 40 2.86 -0.45 6.03
N LYS A 41 3.59 -1.40 5.40
CA LYS A 41 4.86 -1.96 5.91
C LYS A 41 6.05 -1.41 5.12
N GLY A 42 6.03 -1.55 3.80
CA GLY A 42 7.08 -1.04 2.90
C GLY A 42 7.14 0.49 2.80
N LEU A 43 7.53 1.15 3.90
CA LEU A 43 7.74 2.60 4.00
C LEU A 43 9.03 3.02 3.29
N ARG A 44 9.10 2.77 1.98
CA ARG A 44 10.30 3.00 1.16
C ARG A 44 9.94 3.32 -0.29
N LEU A 45 10.81 4.09 -0.95
CA LEU A 45 10.71 4.43 -2.38
C LEU A 45 11.57 3.53 -3.28
N HIS A 46 12.55 2.83 -2.71
CA HIS A 46 13.34 1.81 -3.39
C HIS A 46 12.67 0.44 -3.26
N ASP A 47 12.95 -0.45 -4.20
CA ASP A 47 12.45 -1.82 -4.21
C ASP A 47 10.93 -1.92 -3.97
N ASN A 48 10.18 -1.03 -4.60
CA ASN A 48 8.72 -0.95 -4.47
C ASN A 48 8.06 -1.09 -5.85
N PRO A 49 7.86 -2.34 -6.32
CA PRO A 49 7.28 -2.61 -7.63
C PRO A 49 5.82 -2.16 -7.73
N ALA A 50 5.05 -2.23 -6.64
CA ALA A 50 3.67 -1.76 -6.60
C ALA A 50 3.58 -0.24 -6.79
N PHE A 51 4.51 0.51 -6.20
CA PHE A 51 4.63 1.95 -6.38
C PHE A 51 4.97 2.32 -7.82
N ARG A 52 5.95 1.63 -8.42
CA ARG A 52 6.37 1.88 -9.80
C ARG A 52 5.27 1.59 -10.82
N GLU A 53 4.60 0.45 -10.70
CA GLU A 53 3.49 0.09 -11.59
C GLU A 53 2.28 1.02 -11.42
N GLY A 54 2.11 1.58 -10.21
CA GLY A 54 1.11 2.61 -9.93
C GLY A 54 1.36 3.94 -10.65
N LEU A 55 2.63 4.29 -10.88
CA LEU A 55 3.04 5.52 -11.57
C LEU A 55 2.93 5.44 -13.09
N GLN A 56 2.95 4.23 -13.67
CA GLN A 56 2.77 4.06 -15.11
C GLN A 56 1.39 4.56 -15.52
N ASP A 57 1.38 5.49 -16.48
CA ASP A 57 0.18 6.16 -17.03
C ASP A 57 -0.65 6.97 -16.03
N ALA A 58 -0.15 7.24 -14.83
CA ALA A 58 -0.85 8.05 -13.85
C ALA A 58 -0.80 9.55 -14.22
N VAL A 59 -1.95 10.21 -14.14
CA VAL A 59 -2.08 11.68 -14.26
C VAL A 59 -1.85 12.33 -12.90
N THR A 60 -2.47 11.77 -11.87
CA THR A 60 -2.24 12.19 -10.49
C THR A 60 -1.83 11.02 -9.63
N PHE A 61 -0.94 11.28 -8.69
CA PHE A 61 -0.43 10.26 -7.79
C PHE A 61 -0.50 10.75 -6.34
N ARG A 62 -1.02 9.93 -5.43
CA ARG A 62 -1.11 10.27 -4.00
C ARG A 62 -0.61 9.12 -3.14
N CYS A 63 0.33 9.41 -2.26
CA CYS A 63 0.88 8.47 -1.29
C CYS A 63 0.09 8.55 0.01
N VAL A 64 -0.62 7.50 0.40
CA VAL A 64 -1.46 7.51 1.61
C VAL A 64 -0.90 6.54 2.64
N PHE A 65 -0.83 6.98 3.89
CA PHE A 65 -0.65 6.10 5.05
C PHE A 65 -1.86 6.25 5.95
N ILE A 66 -2.43 5.12 6.42
CA ILE A 66 -3.62 5.14 7.27
C ILE A 66 -3.23 4.70 8.67
N ILE A 67 -3.35 5.61 9.63
CA ILE A 67 -3.18 5.32 11.05
C ILE A 67 -4.52 4.83 11.58
N ASP A 68 -4.57 3.54 11.91
CA ASP A 68 -5.74 2.94 12.52
C ASP A 68 -5.79 3.23 14.03
N PRO A 69 -6.82 3.96 14.52
CA PRO A 69 -6.97 4.24 15.95
C PRO A 69 -7.19 2.98 16.80
N TRP A 70 -7.76 1.89 16.23
CA TRP A 70 -7.90 0.62 16.96
C TRP A 70 -6.55 -0.07 17.18
N PHE A 71 -5.63 0.06 16.21
CA PHE A 71 -4.25 -0.40 16.37
C PHE A 71 -3.50 0.46 17.39
N ALA A 72 -3.71 1.78 17.38
CA ALA A 72 -3.17 2.72 18.37
C ALA A 72 -3.69 2.49 19.79
N SER A 73 -4.96 2.12 19.92
CA SER A 73 -5.58 1.78 21.21
C SER A 73 -5.27 0.35 21.67
N SER A 74 -4.63 -0.48 20.84
CA SER A 74 -4.26 -1.84 21.26
C SER A 74 -3.14 -1.78 22.29
N SER A 75 -3.37 -2.35 23.46
CA SER A 75 -2.48 -2.31 24.64
C SER A 75 -1.06 -2.90 24.42
N ASN A 76 -0.77 -3.40 23.22
CA ASN A 76 0.45 -4.12 22.88
C ASN A 76 1.45 -3.29 22.07
N VAL A 77 1.15 -2.03 21.74
CA VAL A 77 2.08 -1.16 21.01
C VAL A 77 2.77 -0.18 21.96
N GLY A 78 4.02 -0.48 22.31
CA GLY A 78 4.82 0.41 23.15
C GLY A 78 5.21 1.71 22.45
N ILE A 79 5.48 2.75 23.24
CA ILE A 79 5.89 4.10 22.79
C ILE A 79 7.04 4.09 21.78
N ASN A 80 8.01 3.19 21.96
CA ASN A 80 9.17 3.08 21.07
C ASN A 80 8.77 2.66 19.64
N LYS A 81 7.73 1.82 19.51
CA LYS A 81 7.21 1.40 18.20
C LYS A 81 6.51 2.55 17.49
N TRP A 82 5.72 3.33 18.22
CA TRP A 82 5.09 4.54 17.69
C TRP A 82 6.11 5.57 17.26
N ARG A 83 7.10 5.87 18.10
CA ARG A 83 8.17 6.80 17.76
C ARG A 83 8.93 6.37 16.50
N PHE A 84 9.27 5.08 16.39
CA PHE A 84 9.94 4.56 15.20
C PHE A 84 9.06 4.72 13.95
N LEU A 85 7.77 4.38 14.03
CA LEU A 85 6.84 4.54 12.93
C LEU A 85 6.75 6.00 12.46
N LEU A 86 6.56 6.94 13.39
CA LEU A 86 6.50 8.37 13.07
C LEU A 86 7.75 8.87 12.36
N GLN A 87 8.93 8.51 12.87
CA GLN A 87 10.21 8.85 12.23
C GLN A 87 10.32 8.27 10.82
N CYS A 88 9.82 7.05 10.59
CA CYS A 88 9.76 6.48 9.24
C CYS A 88 8.79 7.24 8.32
N LEU A 89 7.66 7.72 8.83
CA LEU A 89 6.70 8.51 8.04
C LEU A 89 7.27 9.90 7.70
N GLU A 90 7.99 10.52 8.64
CA GLU A 90 8.71 11.78 8.41
C GLU A 90 9.79 11.62 7.34
N ASP A 91 10.62 10.57 7.42
CA ASP A 91 11.64 10.27 6.41
C ASP A 91 11.02 9.97 5.03
N LEU A 92 9.88 9.28 5.01
CA LEU A 92 9.13 9.00 3.79
C LEU A 92 8.56 10.29 3.17
N ASP A 93 7.95 11.19 3.97
CA ASP A 93 7.47 12.49 3.47
C ASP A 93 8.63 13.35 2.96
N ALA A 94 9.76 13.39 3.67
CA ALA A 94 10.96 14.09 3.23
C ALA A 94 11.51 13.53 1.91
N SER A 95 11.46 12.22 1.73
CA SER A 95 11.87 11.56 0.48
C SER A 95 10.88 11.82 -0.67
N LEU A 96 9.58 11.87 -0.38
CA LEU A 96 8.55 12.22 -1.36
C LEU A 96 8.63 13.70 -1.78
N LYS A 97 8.99 14.60 -0.86
CA LYS A 97 9.22 16.03 -1.16
C LYS A 97 10.31 16.22 -2.22
N LYS A 98 11.36 15.39 -2.20
CA LYS A 98 12.46 15.43 -3.21
C LYS A 98 11.99 15.10 -4.62
N ILE A 99 10.87 14.39 -4.76
CA ILE A 99 10.24 14.09 -6.05
C ILE A 99 8.99 14.96 -6.30
N ASN A 100 8.84 16.09 -5.61
CA ASN A 100 7.66 16.97 -5.71
C ASN A 100 6.33 16.28 -5.36
N SER A 101 6.36 15.34 -4.42
CA SER A 101 5.18 14.68 -3.86
C SER A 101 5.12 14.87 -2.34
N ARG A 102 4.03 14.41 -1.72
CA ARG A 102 3.80 14.49 -0.28
C ARG A 102 3.17 13.20 0.24
N LEU A 103 3.42 12.89 1.51
CA LEU A 103 2.71 11.83 2.21
C LEU A 103 1.37 12.38 2.75
N PHE A 104 0.31 11.60 2.57
CA PHE A 104 -1.01 11.88 3.11
C PHE A 104 -1.29 10.92 4.26
N VAL A 105 -1.17 11.39 5.50
CA VAL A 105 -1.47 10.60 6.69
C VAL A 105 -2.93 10.79 7.05
N VAL A 106 -3.70 9.69 6.97
CA VAL A 106 -5.15 9.70 7.24
C VAL A 106 -5.42 8.90 8.50
N ARG A 107 -6.25 9.45 9.39
CA ARG A 107 -6.66 8.79 10.62
C ARG A 107 -7.96 8.02 10.38
N GLY A 108 -8.02 6.76 10.81
CA GLY A 108 -9.24 5.96 10.77
C GLY A 108 -9.04 4.53 10.27
N GLN A 109 -10.15 3.81 10.15
CA GLN A 109 -10.16 2.44 9.61
C GLN A 109 -9.97 2.48 8.09
N PRO A 110 -9.06 1.67 7.50
CA PRO A 110 -8.86 1.61 6.05
C PRO A 110 -10.15 1.31 5.28
N ALA A 111 -11.03 0.50 5.87
CA ALA A 111 -12.32 0.11 5.31
C ALA A 111 -13.29 1.28 5.07
N ASP A 112 -13.12 2.38 5.81
CA ASP A 112 -13.98 3.57 5.77
C ASP A 112 -13.26 4.78 5.18
N ALA A 113 -11.96 4.92 5.46
CA ALA A 113 -11.13 6.01 4.97
C ALA A 113 -10.91 5.90 3.46
N LEU A 114 -10.53 4.72 2.94
CA LEU A 114 -10.23 4.55 1.51
C LEU A 114 -11.43 4.88 0.60
N PRO A 115 -12.66 4.40 0.85
CA PRO A 115 -13.81 4.78 0.03
C PRO A 115 -14.11 6.28 0.01
N LYS A 116 -13.88 6.99 1.12
CA LYS A 116 -14.03 8.46 1.18
C LYS A 116 -13.00 9.15 0.29
N LEU A 117 -11.73 8.73 0.39
CA LEU A 117 -10.64 9.26 -0.43
C LEU A 117 -10.83 8.98 -1.92
N PHE A 118 -11.34 7.79 -2.27
CA PHE A 118 -11.62 7.45 -3.67
C PHE A 118 -12.67 8.39 -4.28
N LYS A 119 -13.71 8.74 -3.52
CA LYS A 119 -14.74 9.69 -3.96
C LYS A 119 -14.23 11.12 -4.02
N GLU A 120 -13.48 11.56 -3.01
CA GLU A 120 -12.95 12.92 -2.94
C GLU A 120 -11.94 13.21 -4.06
N TRP A 121 -11.12 12.22 -4.44
CA TRP A 121 -10.04 12.41 -5.40
C TRP A 121 -10.29 11.80 -6.78
N GLY A 122 -11.44 11.15 -7.00
CA GLY A 122 -11.76 10.50 -8.28
C GLY A 122 -10.80 9.36 -8.63
N THR A 123 -10.34 8.61 -7.62
CA THR A 123 -9.31 7.58 -7.79
C THR A 123 -9.78 6.44 -8.69
N THR A 124 -8.98 6.08 -9.68
CA THR A 124 -9.25 4.98 -10.61
C THR A 124 -8.37 3.76 -10.35
N ALA A 125 -7.24 3.93 -9.66
CA ALA A 125 -6.32 2.84 -9.34
C ALA A 125 -5.81 2.92 -7.88
N LEU A 126 -5.75 1.77 -7.22
CA LEU A 126 -5.16 1.58 -5.90
C LEU A 126 -3.96 0.63 -6.00
N THR A 127 -2.83 1.02 -5.44
CA THR A 127 -1.64 0.17 -5.37
C THR A 127 -1.18 -0.03 -3.93
N PHE A 128 -0.72 -1.24 -3.59
CA PHE A 128 -0.15 -1.54 -2.27
C PHE A 128 0.78 -2.77 -2.31
N GLU A 129 1.61 -2.90 -1.29
CA GLU A 129 2.44 -4.09 -1.05
C GLU A 129 1.60 -5.24 -0.47
N GLU A 130 1.77 -6.45 -1.01
CA GLU A 130 1.09 -7.66 -0.51
C GLU A 130 1.56 -8.01 0.91
N ASP A 131 0.61 -8.26 1.81
CA ASP A 131 0.87 -8.64 3.19
C ASP A 131 0.50 -10.10 3.44
N PRO A 132 1.47 -10.97 3.74
CA PRO A 132 1.21 -12.38 3.92
C PRO A 132 0.51 -12.73 5.24
N GLU A 133 0.43 -11.80 6.20
CA GLU A 133 -0.17 -12.08 7.51
C GLU A 133 -1.69 -12.31 7.40
N PRO A 134 -2.28 -13.23 8.20
CA PRO A 134 -3.70 -13.56 8.11
C PRO A 134 -4.65 -12.35 8.20
N TYR A 135 -4.39 -11.44 9.14
CA TYR A 135 -5.17 -10.22 9.29
C TYR A 135 -5.04 -9.30 8.06
N GLY A 136 -3.82 -9.13 7.56
CA GLY A 136 -3.54 -8.35 6.35
C GLY A 136 -4.27 -8.92 5.13
N ARG A 137 -4.23 -10.23 4.94
CA ARG A 137 -4.93 -10.92 3.83
C ARG A 137 -6.43 -10.69 3.84
N VAL A 138 -7.09 -10.83 5.00
CA VAL A 138 -8.54 -10.61 5.11
C VAL A 138 -8.91 -9.17 4.82
N ARG A 139 -8.15 -8.22 5.38
CA ARG A 139 -8.35 -6.78 5.09
C ARG A 139 -8.19 -6.50 3.60
N ASP A 140 -7.12 -6.98 2.99
CA ASP A 140 -6.77 -6.68 1.59
C ASP A 140 -7.78 -7.31 0.63
N HIS A 141 -8.28 -8.50 0.96
CA HIS A 141 -9.37 -9.13 0.23
C HIS A 141 -10.64 -8.27 0.27
N ASN A 142 -11.04 -7.80 1.44
CA ASN A 142 -12.22 -6.95 1.61
C ASN A 142 -12.09 -5.60 0.89
N ILE A 143 -10.92 -4.97 0.96
CA ILE A 143 -10.64 -3.73 0.21
C ILE A 143 -10.66 -3.98 -1.29
N THR A 144 -10.07 -5.08 -1.75
CA THR A 144 -10.06 -5.43 -3.18
C THR A 144 -11.47 -5.69 -3.70
N ALA A 145 -12.31 -6.36 -2.93
CA ALA A 145 -13.72 -6.57 -3.26
C ALA A 145 -14.48 -5.23 -3.39
N LYS A 146 -14.33 -4.35 -2.39
CA LYS A 146 -14.91 -2.99 -2.43
C LYS A 146 -14.42 -2.17 -3.63
N CYS A 147 -13.14 -2.23 -3.95
CA CYS A 147 -12.59 -1.52 -5.11
C CYS A 147 -13.20 -2.04 -6.42
N ARG A 148 -13.40 -3.35 -6.56
CA ARG A 148 -14.04 -3.94 -7.74
C ARG A 148 -15.49 -3.46 -7.91
N GLU A 149 -16.24 -3.33 -6.83
CA GLU A 149 -17.62 -2.80 -6.86
C GLU A 149 -17.69 -1.36 -7.37
N VAL A 150 -16.68 -0.54 -7.04
CA VAL A 150 -16.59 0.88 -7.44
C VAL A 150 -15.90 1.07 -8.80
N GLY A 151 -15.36 0.00 -9.40
CA GLY A 151 -14.62 0.06 -10.67
C GLY A 151 -13.18 0.56 -10.55
N ILE A 152 -12.57 0.45 -9.36
CA ILE A 152 -11.18 0.83 -9.09
C ILE A 152 -10.27 -0.37 -9.35
N THR A 153 -9.23 -0.16 -10.15
CA THR A 153 -8.23 -1.18 -10.45
C THR A 153 -7.28 -1.34 -9.27
N VAL A 154 -7.09 -2.56 -8.77
CA VAL A 154 -6.18 -2.85 -7.64
C VAL A 154 -4.92 -3.55 -8.14
N ILE A 155 -3.76 -3.02 -7.78
CA ILE A 155 -2.45 -3.56 -8.13
C ILE A 155 -1.70 -3.88 -6.83
N SER A 156 -1.46 -5.16 -6.60
CA SER A 156 -0.70 -5.64 -5.43
C SER A 156 0.53 -6.43 -5.88
N ARG A 157 1.70 -6.11 -5.30
CA ARG A 157 2.95 -6.84 -5.58
C ARG A 157 3.61 -7.32 -4.30
N VAL A 158 4.29 -8.46 -4.40
CA VAL A 158 5.09 -9.02 -3.30
C VAL A 158 6.44 -8.32 -3.29
N SER A 159 6.70 -7.58 -2.21
CA SER A 159 8.01 -6.95 -1.96
C SER A 159 8.43 -6.98 -0.50
N HIS A 160 7.61 -7.52 0.40
CA HIS A 160 7.94 -7.63 1.83
C HIS A 160 8.76 -8.88 2.13
N THR A 161 8.55 -9.94 1.34
CA THR A 161 9.24 -11.22 1.45
C THR A 161 10.03 -11.51 0.17
N LEU A 162 11.15 -12.22 0.30
CA LEU A 162 11.99 -12.59 -0.86
C LEU A 162 11.22 -13.42 -1.89
N TYR A 163 10.31 -14.26 -1.42
CA TYR A 163 9.48 -15.14 -2.25
C TYR A 163 8.02 -14.99 -1.88
N LYS A 164 7.14 -15.30 -2.83
CA LYS A 164 5.70 -15.44 -2.54
C LYS A 164 5.47 -16.72 -1.73
N LEU A 165 4.92 -16.59 -0.52
CA LEU A 165 4.75 -17.72 0.39
C LEU A 165 3.84 -18.82 -0.17
N ASP A 166 2.81 -18.44 -0.94
CA ASP A 166 1.90 -19.41 -1.57
C ASP A 166 2.66 -20.36 -2.52
N LYS A 167 3.66 -19.86 -3.24
CA LYS A 167 4.52 -20.70 -4.11
C LYS A 167 5.36 -21.69 -3.31
N ILE A 168 5.80 -21.32 -2.10
CA ILE A 168 6.55 -22.22 -1.21
C ILE A 168 5.63 -23.32 -0.69
N ILE A 169 4.41 -22.95 -0.28
CA ILE A 169 3.40 -23.89 0.24
C ILE A 169 2.95 -24.86 -0.85
N GLU A 170 2.66 -24.38 -2.06
CA GLU A 170 2.31 -25.20 -3.23
C GLU A 170 3.39 -26.23 -3.53
N ARG A 171 4.65 -25.81 -3.55
CA ARG A 171 5.81 -26.68 -3.83
C ARG A 171 6.04 -27.73 -2.73
N ASN A 172 5.54 -27.48 -1.52
CA ASN A 172 5.57 -28.42 -0.40
C ASN A 172 4.27 -29.22 -0.25
N GLY A 173 3.51 -29.42 -1.34
CA GLY A 173 2.29 -30.22 -1.34
C GLY A 173 1.11 -29.58 -0.60
N GLY A 174 1.04 -28.24 -0.62
CA GLY A 174 -0.06 -27.48 0.00
C GLY A 174 0.09 -27.26 1.50
N LYS A 175 1.25 -27.58 2.10
CA LYS A 175 1.51 -27.41 3.54
C LYS A 175 2.69 -26.49 3.79
N ALA A 176 2.62 -25.66 4.83
CA ALA A 176 3.76 -24.87 5.24
C ALA A 176 4.88 -25.78 5.79
N PRO A 177 6.15 -25.54 5.43
CA PRO A 177 7.27 -26.28 6.01
C PRO A 177 7.36 -25.99 7.51
N LEU A 178 7.42 -27.04 8.33
CA LEU A 178 7.45 -26.92 9.80
C LEU A 178 8.87 -26.88 10.38
N THR A 179 9.87 -27.19 9.56
CA THR A 179 11.28 -27.15 9.96
C THR A 179 12.05 -26.20 9.05
N TYR A 180 13.04 -25.52 9.62
CA TYR A 180 13.90 -24.60 8.87
C TYR A 180 14.69 -25.33 7.77
N HIS A 181 15.16 -26.56 8.02
CA HIS A 181 15.88 -27.35 7.03
C HIS A 181 15.01 -27.71 5.81
N GLN A 182 13.74 -28.08 6.01
CA GLN A 182 12.80 -28.28 4.91
C GLN A 182 12.57 -26.99 4.13
N PHE A 183 12.39 -25.86 4.82
CA PHE A 183 12.28 -24.56 4.18
C PHE A 183 13.51 -24.23 3.31
N GLN A 184 14.72 -24.47 3.83
CA GLN A 184 15.97 -24.27 3.09
C GLN A 184 16.07 -25.14 1.82
N ALA A 185 15.70 -26.42 1.92
CA ALA A 185 15.69 -27.32 0.76
C ALA A 185 14.68 -26.85 -0.31
N LEU A 186 13.51 -26.36 0.09
CA LEU A 186 12.50 -25.83 -0.81
C LEU A 186 13.00 -24.57 -1.53
N ILE A 187 13.53 -23.58 -0.81
CA ILE A 187 14.02 -22.33 -1.43
C ILE A 187 15.23 -22.58 -2.34
N ALA A 188 16.11 -23.54 -2.02
CA ALA A 188 17.25 -23.89 -2.85
C ALA A 188 16.82 -24.51 -4.20
N SER A 189 15.62 -25.09 -4.27
CA SER A 189 15.03 -25.62 -5.50
C SER A 189 14.31 -24.57 -6.34
N MET A 190 14.15 -23.33 -5.83
CA MET A 190 13.44 -22.24 -6.49
C MET A 190 14.42 -21.34 -7.24
N PRO A 191 13.99 -20.66 -8.33
CA PRO A 191 14.82 -19.64 -8.96
C PRO A 191 15.11 -18.51 -7.97
N PRO A 192 16.26 -17.82 -8.08
CA PRO A 192 16.58 -16.71 -7.20
C PRO A 192 15.53 -15.60 -7.29
N PRO A 193 15.33 -14.81 -6.22
CA PRO A 193 14.40 -13.70 -6.24
C PRO A 193 14.89 -12.64 -7.24
N PRO A 194 13.96 -11.83 -7.79
CA PRO A 194 14.35 -10.73 -8.67
C PRO A 194 15.29 -9.76 -7.94
N PRO A 195 16.23 -9.13 -8.67
CA PRO A 195 17.11 -8.13 -8.08
C PRO A 195 16.30 -6.92 -7.59
N ALA A 196 16.82 -6.28 -6.55
CA ALA A 196 16.16 -5.13 -5.94
C ALA A 196 16.02 -3.99 -6.97
N GLU A 197 14.83 -3.41 -6.99
CA GLU A 197 14.52 -2.33 -7.90
C GLU A 197 15.04 -0.97 -7.40
N LEU A 198 15.57 -0.12 -8.28
CA LEU A 198 16.09 1.21 -7.91
C LEU A 198 15.00 2.15 -7.36
N ALA A 199 15.39 3.12 -6.54
CA ALA A 199 14.49 4.16 -6.07
C ALA A 199 13.91 4.97 -7.23
N VAL A 200 12.62 5.31 -7.12
CA VAL A 200 11.97 6.22 -8.09
C VAL A 200 12.51 7.63 -7.86
N GLY A 201 13.24 8.16 -8.85
CA GLY A 201 13.70 9.56 -8.87
C GLY A 201 12.64 10.51 -9.46
N PRO A 202 12.94 11.81 -9.57
CA PRO A 202 12.00 12.81 -10.11
C PRO A 202 11.50 12.50 -11.52
N ALA A 203 12.37 11.93 -12.38
CA ALA A 203 12.01 11.50 -13.73
C ALA A 203 11.06 10.29 -13.75
N GLY A 204 10.99 9.52 -12.67
CA GLY A 204 10.16 8.32 -12.55
C GLY A 204 8.69 8.60 -12.26
N LEU A 205 8.29 9.86 -12.04
CA LEU A 205 6.88 10.24 -11.94
C LEU A 205 6.16 10.26 -13.28
N HIS A 206 6.87 10.16 -14.41
CA HIS A 206 6.28 10.12 -15.77
C HIS A 206 5.29 11.26 -16.09
N GLY A 207 5.45 12.42 -15.43
CA GLY A 207 4.56 13.57 -15.56
C GLY A 207 3.34 13.54 -14.63
N ALA A 208 3.19 12.52 -13.78
CA ALA A 208 2.18 12.48 -12.74
C ALA A 208 2.43 13.60 -11.71
N THR A 209 1.36 14.28 -11.31
CA THR A 209 1.41 15.36 -10.31
C THR A 209 0.73 14.94 -9.02
N THR A 210 1.24 15.44 -7.90
CA THR A 210 0.60 15.29 -6.59
C THR A 210 -0.08 16.62 -6.25
N PRO A 211 -1.40 16.74 -6.40
CA PRO A 211 -2.12 17.95 -6.00
C PRO A 211 -2.11 18.09 -4.47
N VAL A 212 -1.37 19.09 -3.99
CA VAL A 212 -1.21 19.44 -2.58
C VAL A 212 -1.90 20.78 -2.35
N SER A 213 -2.77 20.85 -1.35
CA SER A 213 -3.43 22.09 -0.93
C SER A 213 -2.65 22.77 0.20
N GLU A 214 -2.93 24.05 0.46
CA GLU A 214 -2.23 24.83 1.50
C GLU A 214 -2.47 24.28 2.92
N ASP A 215 -3.62 23.64 3.15
CA ASP A 215 -4.02 22.98 4.41
C ASP A 215 -3.48 21.55 4.56
N HIS A 216 -2.56 21.11 3.70
CA HIS A 216 -2.07 19.72 3.70
C HIS A 216 -1.44 19.32 5.03
N ASP A 217 -0.60 20.16 5.61
CA ASP A 217 0.11 19.83 6.84
C ASP A 217 -0.84 19.72 8.05
N GLU A 218 -1.96 20.46 8.03
CA GLU A 218 -3.00 20.39 9.06
C GLU A 218 -3.90 19.15 8.91
N ARG A 219 -4.34 18.83 7.67
CA ARG A 219 -5.24 17.69 7.41
C ARG A 219 -4.54 16.34 7.34
N PHE A 220 -3.34 16.30 6.77
CA PHE A 220 -2.66 15.08 6.37
C PHE A 220 -1.20 14.99 6.83
N GLY A 221 -0.75 15.93 7.67
CA GLY A 221 0.57 15.91 8.28
C GLY A 221 0.79 14.67 9.17
N VAL A 222 2.06 14.35 9.40
CA VAL A 222 2.45 13.30 10.34
C VAL A 222 2.12 13.78 11.76
N PRO A 223 1.28 13.05 12.53
CA PRO A 223 0.90 13.47 13.88
C PRO A 223 2.07 13.37 14.84
N THR A 224 2.09 14.23 15.85
CA THR A 224 3.04 14.10 16.96
C THR A 224 2.68 12.93 17.88
N LEU A 225 3.64 12.51 18.72
CA LEU A 225 3.42 11.43 19.68
C LEU A 225 2.38 11.81 20.75
N GLU A 226 2.30 13.09 21.09
CA GLU A 226 1.32 13.65 22.04
C GLU A 226 -0.09 13.55 21.47
N GLU A 227 -0.28 14.01 20.22
CA GLU A 227 -1.54 13.84 19.49
C GLU A 227 -1.96 12.36 19.41
N LEU A 228 -1.00 11.45 19.17
CA LEU A 228 -1.24 10.00 19.18
C LEU A 228 -1.70 9.45 20.53
N GLY A 229 -1.16 9.97 21.63
CA GLY A 229 -1.59 9.63 22.99
C GLY A 229 -3.01 10.11 23.28
N GLU A 230 -3.35 11.32 22.85
CA GLU A 230 -4.70 11.86 22.95
C GLU A 230 -5.70 11.06 22.11
N PHE A 231 -5.32 10.60 20.90
CA PHE A 231 -6.14 9.72 20.07
C PHE A 231 -6.42 8.37 20.74
N GLY A 232 -5.42 7.78 21.42
CA GLY A 232 -5.61 6.56 22.19
C GLY A 232 -6.64 6.76 23.32
N ALA A 233 -6.58 7.90 24.03
CA ALA A 233 -7.47 8.20 25.14
C ALA A 233 -8.91 8.52 24.72
N GLU A 234 -9.10 9.30 23.65
CA GLU A 234 -10.41 9.69 23.12
C GLU A 234 -11.17 8.48 22.56
N TYR A 235 -10.48 7.61 21.80
CA TYR A 235 -11.07 6.37 21.29
C TYR A 235 -11.23 5.29 22.36
N PHE A 236 -10.39 5.24 23.41
CA PHE A 236 -10.62 4.36 24.56
C PHE A 236 -11.92 4.73 25.30
N CYS A 237 -12.24 6.03 25.38
CA CYS A 237 -13.48 6.52 25.96
C CYS A 237 -14.70 6.15 25.09
N LEU A 238 -14.62 6.35 23.77
CA LEU A 238 -15.67 5.98 22.79
C LEU A 238 -15.88 4.46 22.69
N ALA A 239 -14.81 3.65 22.73
CA ALA A 239 -14.89 2.19 22.70
C ALA A 239 -15.50 1.62 23.98
N ARG A 240 -15.29 2.26 25.15
CA ARG A 240 -16.01 1.92 26.39
C ARG A 240 -17.50 2.22 26.31
N SER A 241 -17.88 3.33 25.68
CA SER A 241 -19.29 3.67 25.44
C SER A 241 -19.95 2.64 24.50
N SER A 242 -19.28 2.26 23.42
CA SER A 242 -19.80 1.26 22.47
C SER A 242 -19.87 -0.16 23.05
N ARG A 243 -18.94 -0.54 23.93
CA ARG A 243 -18.97 -1.82 24.66
C ARG A 243 -20.07 -1.87 25.73
N ALA A 244 -20.48 -0.72 26.26
CA ALA A 244 -21.66 -0.63 27.15
C ALA A 244 -22.97 -0.84 26.37
N VAL A 245 -23.05 -0.35 25.12
CA VAL A 245 -24.22 -0.57 24.24
C VAL A 245 -24.36 -2.04 23.82
N LEU A 246 -23.25 -2.73 23.49
CA LEU A 246 -23.29 -4.16 23.15
C LEU A 246 -23.63 -5.05 24.36
N ARG A 247 -23.21 -4.67 25.57
CA ARG A 247 -23.61 -5.38 26.81
C ARG A 247 -25.09 -5.23 27.13
N ALA A 248 -25.70 -4.09 26.80
CA ALA A 248 -27.14 -3.88 26.99
C ALA A 248 -27.98 -4.80 26.10
N SER A 249 -27.53 -5.06 24.86
CA SER A 249 -28.23 -6.00 23.95
C SER A 249 -28.08 -7.47 24.33
N GLU A 250 -27.04 -7.85 25.08
CA GLU A 250 -26.86 -9.23 25.58
C GLU A 250 -27.60 -9.47 26.91
N SER A 251 -27.89 -8.42 27.69
CA SER A 251 -28.64 -8.55 28.95
C SER A 251 -30.15 -8.72 28.77
N GLU A 252 -30.75 -8.17 27.71
CA GLU A 252 -32.21 -8.34 27.45
C GLU A 252 -32.57 -9.73 26.89
N SER A 253 -31.60 -10.52 26.43
CA SER A 253 -31.86 -11.87 25.90
C SER A 253 -31.74 -12.99 26.94
N CYS A 254 -31.26 -12.72 28.16
CA CYS A 254 -30.91 -13.77 29.14
C CYS A 254 -31.77 -13.81 30.41
N GLU A 255 -32.72 -12.88 30.62
CA GLU A 255 -33.60 -12.92 31.81
C GLU A 255 -34.82 -13.86 31.67
N ASN A 256 -35.07 -14.40 30.48
CA ASN A 256 -36.02 -15.50 30.31
C ASN A 256 -35.23 -16.78 30.06
N THR A 257 -34.77 -17.46 31.12
CA THR A 257 -34.91 -18.91 31.36
C THR A 257 -34.01 -19.28 32.55
N LEU A 258 -34.50 -20.17 33.42
CA LEU A 258 -33.79 -21.01 34.40
C LEU A 258 -33.99 -20.61 35.86
N GLY A 259 -35.08 -21.16 36.40
CA GLY A 259 -35.15 -21.56 37.79
C GLY A 259 -34.33 -22.83 38.08
N GLU A 260 -34.17 -23.05 39.38
CA GLU A 260 -33.81 -24.29 40.09
C GLU A 260 -32.36 -24.79 40.07
N SER A 261 -31.72 -24.55 41.22
CA SER A 261 -30.95 -25.45 42.08
C SER A 261 -30.20 -26.65 41.46
N THR A 262 -28.90 -26.76 41.77
CA THR A 262 -28.30 -27.93 42.45
C THR A 262 -26.88 -27.59 42.93
N THR A 263 -26.56 -28.12 44.11
CA THR A 263 -25.37 -28.02 44.95
C THR A 263 -24.06 -28.49 44.30
N ARG A 264 -22.94 -27.82 44.66
CA ARG A 264 -21.55 -28.19 44.28
C ARG A 264 -20.88 -29.05 45.38
N PRO A 265 -20.05 -30.06 45.05
CA PRO A 265 -19.05 -30.58 45.97
C PRO A 265 -17.66 -29.95 45.75
N ALA A 266 -16.89 -29.90 46.83
CA ALA A 266 -15.59 -29.25 46.96
C ALA A 266 -14.43 -30.05 46.35
N PHE A 267 -13.45 -29.34 45.78
CA PHE A 267 -12.18 -29.85 45.25
C PHE A 267 -11.09 -29.81 46.33
N THR A 268 -10.36 -30.91 46.53
CA THR A 268 -9.09 -30.96 47.28
C THR A 268 -7.88 -30.84 46.34
N PRO A 269 -6.74 -30.29 46.77
CA PRO A 269 -5.55 -30.14 45.93
C PRO A 269 -4.60 -31.35 46.05
N TRP A 270 -3.97 -31.70 44.92
CA TRP A 270 -3.01 -32.79 44.75
C TRP A 270 -1.59 -32.36 45.18
N ALA A 271 -0.81 -33.31 45.72
CA ALA A 271 0.57 -33.17 46.21
C ALA A 271 1.64 -33.37 45.12
#